data_AF-A0AA45KGG0-F1
#
_entry.id   AF-A0AA45KGG0-F1
#
_cell.length_a   1.000
_cell.length_b   1.000
_cell.length_c   1.000
_cell.angle_alpha   90.00
_cell.angle_beta   90.00
_cell.angle_gamma   90.00
#
_symmetry.space_group_name_H-M   'P 1'
#
loop_
_entity.id
_entity.type
_entity.pdbx_description
1 polymer ?
#
loop_
_entity_poly.entity_id
_entity_poly.type
_entity_poly.pdbx_seq_one_letter_code
_entity_poly.pdbx_strand_id
1 'polypeptide(L)'
;MLRGKTTIARDNLETIMSISNEKFAEIERQMMDLVIDSYLKGTKLQVTSNERKVSVVLFQGKNEQLHLFIDDIHKITVEILKGKAQFNVIKQVSKQDIAYITAFAKCLGIPEQRALNGLSPFIFD
;
A
#
# COMPACT_ATOMS: atom_id res chain seq x y z
N MET A 1 -12.15 0.37 35.73
CA MET A 1 -12.14 0.96 34.38
C MET A 1 -10.95 0.37 33.61
N LEU A 2 -11.19 -0.63 32.76
CA LEU A 2 -10.15 -1.27 31.94
C LEU A 2 -10.47 -1.04 30.46
N ARG A 3 -9.44 -0.57 29.76
CA ARG A 3 -9.40 -0.08 28.38
C ARG A 3 -10.07 -1.04 27.39
N GLY A 4 -10.99 -0.50 26.59
CA GLY A 4 -11.52 -1.15 25.40
C GLY A 4 -10.37 -1.45 24.43
N LYS A 5 -10.07 -2.74 24.29
CA LYS A 5 -9.28 -3.25 23.17
C LYS A 5 -10.18 -3.17 21.95
N THR A 6 -9.88 -2.29 21.02
CA THR A 6 -10.57 -2.24 19.73
C THR A 6 -10.24 -3.53 18.99
N THR A 7 -11.12 -4.52 19.14
CA THR A 7 -11.16 -5.72 18.32
C THR A 7 -11.36 -5.24 16.89
N ILE A 8 -10.29 -5.22 16.09
CA ILE A 8 -10.43 -5.21 14.62
C ILE A 8 -11.23 -6.48 14.33
N ALA A 9 -12.52 -6.31 14.00
CA ALA A 9 -13.45 -7.41 13.83
C ALA A 9 -12.88 -8.38 12.79
N ARG A 10 -12.86 -9.68 13.13
CA ARG A 10 -12.40 -10.77 12.25
C ARG A 10 -13.01 -10.68 10.85
N ASP A 11 -14.21 -10.14 10.74
CA ASP A 11 -14.97 -9.96 9.50
C ASP A 11 -14.27 -9.02 8.51
N ASN A 12 -13.47 -8.06 9.00
CA ASN A 12 -12.64 -7.20 8.14
C ASN A 12 -11.44 -7.97 7.56
N LEU A 13 -10.88 -8.92 8.31
CA LEU A 13 -9.81 -9.80 7.82
C LEU A 13 -10.35 -10.81 6.80
N GLU A 14 -11.53 -11.38 7.04
CA GLU A 14 -12.17 -12.30 6.09
C GLU A 14 -12.58 -11.61 4.79
N THR A 15 -13.02 -10.34 4.84
CA THR A 15 -13.30 -9.54 3.64
C THR A 15 -12.01 -9.23 2.86
N ILE A 16 -10.89 -8.95 3.55
CA ILE A 16 -9.56 -8.79 2.93
C ILE A 16 -9.11 -10.11 2.28
N MET A 17 -9.45 -11.26 2.88
CA MET A 17 -9.14 -12.61 2.37
C MET A 17 -10.12 -13.13 1.30
N SER A 18 -11.27 -12.48 1.09
CA SER A 18 -12.30 -12.87 0.10
C SER A 18 -12.07 -12.29 -1.30
N ILE A 19 -11.05 -11.45 -1.48
CA ILE A 19 -10.52 -11.15 -2.82
C ILE A 19 -9.85 -12.44 -3.30
N SER A 20 -10.41 -13.09 -4.33
CA SER A 20 -9.87 -14.34 -4.89
C SER A 20 -8.34 -14.32 -4.94
N ASN A 21 -7.67 -15.33 -4.41
CA ASN A 21 -6.21 -15.42 -4.32
C ASN A 21 -5.49 -15.03 -5.62
N GLU A 22 -6.10 -15.30 -6.78
CA GLU A 22 -5.60 -14.94 -8.11
C GLU A 22 -5.56 -13.41 -8.35
N LYS A 23 -6.63 -12.69 -7.99
CA LYS A 23 -6.68 -11.21 -8.08
C LYS A 23 -5.64 -10.58 -7.17
N PHE A 24 -5.42 -11.15 -5.98
CA PHE A 24 -4.40 -10.66 -5.06
C PHE A 24 -2.99 -10.93 -5.59
N ALA A 25 -2.73 -12.13 -6.13
CA ALA A 25 -1.45 -12.47 -6.74
C ALA A 25 -1.12 -11.56 -7.94
N GLU A 26 -2.12 -11.23 -8.77
CA GLU A 26 -1.93 -10.28 -9.88
C GLU A 26 -1.60 -8.88 -9.39
N ILE A 27 -2.28 -8.38 -8.33
CA ILE A 27 -1.95 -7.09 -7.72
C ILE A 27 -0.51 -7.09 -7.18
N GLU A 28 -0.11 -8.15 -6.47
CA GLU A 28 1.26 -8.25 -5.94
C GLU A 28 2.31 -8.22 -7.06
N ARG A 29 2.09 -8.98 -8.15
CA ARG A 29 2.98 -8.99 -9.30
C ARG A 29 3.09 -7.60 -9.93
N GLN A 30 1.97 -6.99 -10.28
CA GLN A 30 1.95 -5.68 -10.90
C GLN A 30 2.57 -4.60 -10.01
N MET A 31 2.37 -4.69 -8.70
CA MET A 31 3.00 -3.77 -7.75
C MET A 31 4.51 -3.97 -7.69
N MET A 32 4.99 -5.21 -7.70
CA MET A 32 6.41 -5.51 -7.73
C MET A 32 7.07 -4.94 -8.99
N ASP A 33 6.45 -5.14 -10.17
CA ASP A 33 6.92 -4.56 -11.43
C ASP A 33 6.97 -3.03 -11.38
N LEU A 34 5.91 -2.39 -10.86
CA LEU A 34 5.86 -0.93 -10.68
C LEU A 34 6.98 -0.41 -9.77
N VAL A 35 7.21 -1.07 -8.64
CA VAL A 35 8.26 -0.66 -7.69
C VAL A 35 9.64 -0.84 -8.31
N ILE A 36 9.93 -2.01 -8.89
CA ILE A 36 11.21 -2.30 -9.56
C ILE A 36 11.46 -1.28 -10.66
N ASP A 37 10.49 -1.09 -11.55
CA ASP A 37 10.67 -0.17 -12.66
C ASP A 37 10.79 1.29 -12.18
N SER A 38 10.14 1.68 -11.08
CA SER A 38 10.33 3.03 -10.50
C SER A 38 11.78 3.28 -10.06
N TYR A 39 12.45 2.24 -9.56
CA TYR A 39 13.87 2.28 -9.21
C TYR A 39 14.78 2.26 -10.45
N LEU A 40 14.44 1.50 -11.50
CA LEU A 40 15.27 1.35 -12.69
C LEU A 40 15.15 2.53 -13.67
N LYS A 41 13.92 3.03 -13.85
CA LYS A 41 13.58 3.99 -14.92
C LYS A 41 13.38 5.41 -14.40
N GLY A 42 13.21 5.60 -13.09
CA GLY A 42 13.09 6.92 -12.46
C GLY A 42 11.88 7.76 -12.92
N THR A 43 10.87 7.15 -13.54
CA THR A 43 9.68 7.84 -14.07
C THR A 43 8.40 7.30 -13.41
N LYS A 44 7.32 8.10 -13.42
CA LYS A 44 6.00 7.65 -12.97
C LYS A 44 5.52 6.55 -13.90
N LEU A 45 5.38 5.35 -13.36
CA LEU A 45 4.86 4.20 -14.09
C LEU A 45 3.49 3.84 -13.57
N GLN A 46 2.64 3.44 -14.50
CA GLN A 46 1.23 3.27 -14.28
C GLN A 46 0.75 2.01 -14.96
N VAL A 47 -0.08 1.25 -14.24
CA VAL A 47 -0.82 0.10 -14.76
C VAL A 47 -2.29 0.24 -14.43
N THR A 48 -3.14 -0.43 -15.22
CA THR A 48 -4.54 -0.64 -14.88
C THR A 48 -4.67 -2.02 -14.24
N SER A 49 -5.03 -2.05 -12.96
CA SER A 49 -5.16 -3.26 -12.15
C SER A 49 -6.59 -3.38 -11.64
N ASN A 50 -7.30 -4.46 -12.01
CA ASN A 50 -8.70 -4.67 -11.65
C ASN A 50 -9.56 -3.39 -11.82
N GLU A 51 -9.51 -2.79 -13.01
CA GLU A 51 -10.23 -1.55 -13.38
C GLU A 51 -9.78 -0.26 -12.68
N ARG A 52 -8.75 -0.34 -11.82
CA ARG A 52 -8.20 0.81 -11.11
C ARG A 52 -6.86 1.21 -11.66
N LYS A 53 -6.58 2.51 -11.64
CA LYS A 53 -5.31 3.05 -12.11
C LYS A 53 -4.32 3.11 -10.96
N VAL A 54 -3.24 2.34 -11.04
CA VAL A 54 -2.23 2.27 -9.97
C VAL A 54 -0.91 2.78 -10.52
N SER A 55 -0.23 3.65 -9.77
CA SER A 55 1.10 4.13 -10.14
C SER A 55 2.01 4.34 -8.95
N VAL A 56 3.30 4.11 -9.17
CA VAL A 56 4.37 4.33 -8.19
C VAL A 56 5.33 5.36 -8.77
N VAL A 57 5.75 6.31 -7.93
CA VAL A 57 6.73 7.33 -8.28
C VAL A 57 7.85 7.30 -7.26
N LEU A 58 9.09 7.16 -7.74
CA LEU A 58 10.27 7.36 -6.93
C LEU A 58 10.70 8.83 -6.99
N PHE A 59 10.79 9.47 -5.83
CA PHE A 59 11.42 10.77 -5.66
C PHE A 59 12.80 10.57 -5.02
N GLN A 60 13.85 10.90 -5.78
CA GLN A 60 15.24 10.84 -5.34
C GLN A 60 15.66 12.20 -4.79
N GLY A 61 15.38 12.44 -3.51
CA GLY A 61 15.80 13.64 -2.79
C GLY A 61 16.96 13.37 -1.83
N LYS A 62 17.00 14.10 -0.70
CA LYS A 62 17.90 13.78 0.42
C LYS A 62 17.65 12.38 0.99
N ASN A 63 16.40 11.95 0.94
CA ASN A 63 15.94 10.60 1.27
C ASN A 63 15.18 10.07 0.06
N GLU A 64 15.24 8.77 -0.17
CA GLU A 64 14.41 8.12 -1.19
C GLU A 64 12.97 8.06 -0.69
N GLN A 65 12.03 8.48 -1.53
CA GLN A 65 10.61 8.44 -1.22
C GLN A 65 9.86 7.76 -2.35
N LEU A 66 9.09 6.72 -2.04
CA LEU A 66 8.14 6.13 -2.98
C LEU A 66 6.74 6.61 -2.66
N HIS A 67 6.05 7.09 -3.69
CA HIS A 67 4.68 7.56 -3.62
C HIS A 67 3.78 6.59 -4.38
N LEU A 68 2.77 6.07 -3.68
CA LEU A 68 1.73 5.24 -4.29
C LEU A 68 0.50 6.10 -4.59
N PHE A 69 0.05 6.01 -5.84
CA PHE A 69 -1.17 6.62 -6.31
C PHE A 69 -2.16 5.55 -6.76
N ILE A 70 -3.41 5.71 -6.36
CA ILE A 70 -4.54 4.88 -6.80
C ILE A 70 -5.62 5.83 -7.32
N ASP A 71 -6.05 5.62 -8.56
CA ASP A 71 -6.96 6.49 -9.32
C ASP A 71 -6.50 7.96 -9.32
N ASP A 72 -5.19 8.15 -9.56
CA ASP A 72 -4.49 9.46 -9.51
C ASP A 72 -4.50 10.17 -8.15
N ILE A 73 -5.02 9.54 -7.10
CA ILE A 73 -4.99 10.07 -5.74
C ILE A 73 -3.72 9.56 -5.02
N HIS A 74 -2.92 10.47 -4.49
CA HIS A 74 -1.77 10.13 -3.64
C HIS A 74 -2.24 9.54 -2.31
N LYS A 75 -2.02 8.24 -2.10
CA LYS A 75 -2.51 7.51 -0.92
C LYS A 75 -1.44 7.34 0.12
N ILE A 76 -0.25 6.87 -0.28
CA ILE A 76 0.84 6.47 0.63
C ILE A 76 2.15 7.09 0.18
N THR A 77 2.95 7.53 1.15
CA THR A 77 4.39 7.78 0.98
C THR A 77 5.17 6.80 1.84
N VAL A 78 6.17 6.14 1.26
CA VAL A 78 7.19 5.40 2.02
C VAL A 78 8.51 6.12 1.87
N GLU A 79 9.08 6.56 2.98
CA GLU A 79 10.39 7.17 3.05
C GLU A 79 11.43 6.15 3.49
N ILE A 80 12.54 6.05 2.76
CA ILE A 80 13.62 5.11 3.05
C ILE A 80 14.82 5.90 3.59
N LEU A 81 15.13 5.64 4.85
CA LEU A 81 16.16 6.31 5.63
C LEU A 81 17.13 5.29 6.19
N LYS A 82 18.37 5.24 5.65
CA LYS A 82 19.45 4.35 6.13
C LYS A 82 19.00 2.89 6.27
N GLY A 83 18.29 2.37 5.26
CA GLY A 83 17.77 1.00 5.25
C GLY A 83 16.51 0.77 6.10
N LYS A 84 15.91 1.83 6.67
CA LYS A 84 14.61 1.75 7.36
C LYS A 84 13.52 2.41 6.51
N ALA A 85 12.46 1.66 6.24
CA ALA A 85 11.26 2.18 5.58
C ALA A 85 10.26 2.75 6.61
N GLN A 86 9.86 4.00 6.42
CA GLN A 86 8.80 4.67 7.18
C GLN A 86 7.56 4.83 6.30
N PHE A 87 6.47 4.23 6.73
CA PHE A 87 5.20 4.18 5.99
C PHE A 87 4.24 5.26 6.49
N ASN A 88 3.83 6.17 5.61
CA ASN A 88 2.96 7.29 5.94
C ASN A 88 1.71 7.29 5.05
N VAL A 89 0.54 7.36 5.67
CA VAL A 89 -0.76 7.47 4.99
C VAL A 89 -1.10 8.94 4.79
N ILE A 90 -1.40 9.34 3.55
CA ILE A 90 -1.59 10.74 3.15
C ILE A 90 -3.08 11.11 3.03
N LYS A 91 -3.90 10.15 2.60
CA LYS A 91 -5.33 10.33 2.35
C LYS A 91 -6.13 9.15 2.90
N GLN A 92 -7.43 9.34 3.01
CA GLN A 92 -8.37 8.28 3.38
C GLN A 92 -8.25 7.09 2.43
N VAL A 93 -8.39 5.90 3.01
CA VAL A 93 -8.16 4.61 2.37
C VAL A 93 -9.49 3.85 2.35
N SER A 94 -9.94 3.45 1.18
CA SER A 94 -11.12 2.57 1.05
C SER A 94 -10.73 1.11 1.28
N LYS A 95 -11.69 0.24 1.56
CA LYS A 95 -11.43 -1.22 1.66
C LYS A 95 -10.77 -1.79 0.40
N GLN A 96 -11.11 -1.24 -0.77
CA GLN A 96 -10.54 -1.65 -2.06
C GLN A 96 -9.09 -1.18 -2.26
N ASP A 97 -8.67 -0.12 -1.57
CA ASP A 97 -7.28 0.37 -1.61
C ASP A 97 -6.33 -0.55 -0.83
N ILE A 98 -6.85 -1.29 0.16
CA ILE A 98 -6.04 -2.08 1.11
C ILE A 98 -5.13 -3.06 0.38
N ALA A 99 -5.64 -3.82 -0.59
CA ALA A 99 -4.86 -4.84 -1.31
C ALA A 99 -3.65 -4.23 -2.06
N TYR A 100 -3.84 -3.07 -2.68
CA TYR A 100 -2.75 -2.35 -3.37
C TYR A 100 -1.71 -1.83 -2.37
N ILE A 101 -2.20 -1.29 -1.26
CA ILE A 101 -1.33 -0.70 -0.23
C ILE A 101 -0.52 -1.77 0.49
N THR A 102 -1.12 -2.92 0.82
CA THR A 102 -0.41 -4.03 1.46
C THR A 102 0.61 -4.65 0.51
N ALA A 103 0.27 -4.84 -0.77
CA ALA A 103 1.22 -5.27 -1.81
C ALA A 103 2.40 -4.29 -1.91
N PHE A 104 2.13 -2.98 -1.94
CA PHE A 104 3.17 -1.96 -2.01
C PHE A 104 4.08 -1.97 -0.78
N ALA A 105 3.51 -2.09 0.42
CA ALA A 105 4.27 -2.21 1.66
C ALA A 105 5.16 -3.47 1.66
N LYS A 106 4.63 -4.61 1.18
CA LYS A 106 5.36 -5.88 1.06
C LYS A 106 6.58 -5.76 0.15
N CYS A 107 6.45 -5.08 -1.00
CA CYS A 107 7.58 -4.82 -1.90
C CYS A 107 8.74 -4.06 -1.22
N LEU A 108 8.45 -3.28 -0.19
CA LEU A 108 9.41 -2.47 0.55
C LEU A 108 9.86 -3.12 1.86
N GLY A 109 9.57 -4.41 2.05
CA GLY A 109 9.94 -5.17 3.24
C GLY A 109 9.16 -4.78 4.50
N ILE A 110 8.04 -4.07 4.37
CA ILE A 110 7.17 -3.73 5.48
C ILE A 110 6.19 -4.89 5.70
N PRO A 111 6.16 -5.52 6.90
CA PRO A 111 5.23 -6.61 7.18
C PRO A 111 3.77 -6.16 7.03
N GLU A 112 2.93 -7.02 6.45
CA GLU A 112 1.52 -6.74 6.19
C GLU A 112 0.77 -6.23 7.43
N GLN A 113 0.95 -6.91 8.57
CA GLN A 113 0.32 -6.50 9.83
C GLN A 113 0.73 -5.08 10.26
N ARG A 114 1.97 -4.68 9.98
CA ARG A 114 2.46 -3.32 10.26
C ARG A 114 1.79 -2.30 9.35
N ALA A 115 1.65 -2.63 8.06
CA ALA A 115 0.93 -1.78 7.10
C ALA A 115 -0.54 -1.62 7.51
N LEU A 116 -1.24 -2.73 7.79
CA LEU A 116 -2.65 -2.72 8.21
C LEU A 116 -2.88 -1.91 9.49
N ASN A 117 -2.00 -2.06 10.49
CA ASN A 117 -2.07 -1.25 11.72
C ASN A 117 -1.93 0.25 11.41
N GLY A 118 -1.03 0.62 10.48
CA GLY A 118 -0.86 1.99 10.02
C GLY A 118 -2.06 2.54 9.25
N LEU A 119 -2.82 1.68 8.57
CA LEU A 119 -4.04 2.06 7.84
C LEU A 119 -5.26 2.20 8.75
N SER A 120 -5.31 1.49 9.89
CA SER A 120 -6.50 1.44 10.75
C SER A 120 -7.14 2.79 11.11
N PRO A 121 -6.41 3.89 11.33
CA PRO A 121 -7.02 5.20 11.61
C PRO A 121 -7.60 5.91 10.38
N PHE A 122 -7.35 5.39 9.17
CA PHE A 122 -7.63 6.04 7.89
C PHE A 122 -8.60 5.25 7.01
N ILE A 123 -9.10 4.11 7.49
CA ILE A 123 -10.11 3.28 6.81
C ILE A 123 -11.49 3.84 7.13
N PHE A 124 -12.29 4.06 6.09
CA PHE A 124 -13.71 4.43 6.19
C PHE A 124 -14.57 3.37 5.50
N ASP A 125 -15.79 3.18 5.99
CA ASP A 125 -16.80 2.29 5.40
C ASP A 125 -17.39 2.86 4.09
#